data_AF-A0A559U783-F1
#
_entry.id   AF-A0A559U783-F1
#
_cell.length_a   1.000
_cell.length_b   1.000
_cell.length_c   1.000
_cell.angle_alpha   90.00
_cell.angle_beta   90.00
_cell.angle_gamma   90.00
#
_symmetry.space_group_name_H-M   'P 1'
#
loop_
_entity.id
_entity.type
_entity.pdbx_description
1 polymer ?
#
loop_
_entity_poly.entity_id
_entity_poly.type
_entity_poly.pdbx_seq_one_letter_code
_entity_poly.pdbx_strand_id
1 'polypeptide(L)'
;MEDVLDPTKWKDDFQGKVPLEPSCWRADQLAAQNKAQAQCDSPDPLTVTVTARADESVGESVVPGSENFHSTASARAVIEPLCTFELPGEGAGGKTLPQLTCKDRDWDLNPDDLTDLPGPEDLFDVHLAD
;
A
#
# COMPACT_ATOMS: atom_id res chain seq x y z
N MET A 1 -12.30 -8.67 -11.33
CA MET A 1 -12.08 -10.14 -11.40
C MET A 1 -11.54 -10.54 -12.77
N GLU A 2 -11.98 -9.89 -13.87
CA GLU A 2 -11.43 -10.11 -15.21
C GLU A 2 -9.92 -9.79 -15.31
N ASP A 3 -9.41 -8.84 -14.53
CA ASP A 3 -7.97 -8.48 -14.55
C ASP A 3 -7.07 -9.59 -14.01
N VAL A 4 -7.55 -10.41 -13.06
CA VAL A 4 -6.79 -11.57 -12.55
C VAL A 4 -6.57 -12.60 -13.65
N LEU A 5 -7.50 -12.71 -14.61
CA LEU A 5 -7.40 -13.64 -15.73
C LEU A 5 -6.54 -13.12 -16.90
N ASP A 6 -5.98 -11.91 -16.76
CA ASP A 6 -5.14 -11.28 -17.77
C ASP A 6 -3.74 -10.97 -17.19
N PRO A 7 -2.80 -11.92 -17.27
CA PRO A 7 -1.44 -11.75 -16.75
C PRO A 7 -0.67 -10.56 -17.32
N THR A 8 -1.11 -10.03 -18.47
CA THR A 8 -0.47 -8.86 -19.08
C THR A 8 -0.70 -7.58 -18.27
N LYS A 9 -1.75 -7.54 -17.43
CA LYS A 9 -2.08 -6.41 -16.55
C LYS A 9 -1.38 -6.46 -15.20
N TRP A 10 -1.02 -7.66 -14.72
CA TRP A 10 -0.50 -7.85 -13.38
C TRP A 10 0.74 -6.98 -13.09
N LYS A 11 1.58 -6.75 -14.09
CA LYS A 11 2.77 -5.89 -13.92
C LYS A 11 2.39 -4.47 -13.54
N ASP A 12 1.36 -3.90 -14.13
CA ASP A 12 0.91 -2.55 -13.80
C ASP A 12 0.24 -2.53 -12.42
N ASP A 13 -0.48 -3.59 -12.05
CA ASP A 13 -1.05 -3.76 -10.71
C ASP A 13 0.04 -3.81 -9.62
N PHE A 14 1.08 -4.63 -9.80
CA PHE A 14 2.24 -4.73 -8.90
C PHE A 14 3.08 -3.46 -8.87
N GLN A 15 2.93 -2.56 -9.85
CA GLN A 15 3.61 -1.26 -9.87
C GLN A 15 2.71 -0.13 -9.36
N GLY A 16 1.50 -0.44 -8.86
CA GLY A 16 0.55 0.54 -8.37
C GLY A 16 0.04 1.50 -9.45
N LYS A 17 0.12 1.12 -10.74
CA LYS A 17 -0.35 1.93 -11.87
C LYS A 17 -1.84 1.72 -12.12
N VAL A 18 -2.61 1.76 -11.04
CA VAL A 18 -4.04 1.48 -11.03
C VAL A 18 -4.79 2.66 -10.42
N PRO A 19 -6.04 2.91 -10.83
CA PRO A 19 -6.86 3.90 -10.17
C PRO A 19 -7.20 3.42 -8.75
N LEU A 20 -6.65 4.11 -7.75
CA LEU A 20 -6.94 3.85 -6.34
C LEU A 20 -8.03 4.81 -5.85
N GLU A 21 -8.97 4.29 -5.06
CA GLU A 21 -9.83 5.15 -4.26
C GLU A 21 -9.04 5.86 -3.16
N PRO A 22 -9.51 7.01 -2.64
CA PRO A 22 -8.83 7.71 -1.56
C PRO A 22 -8.65 6.82 -0.31
N SER A 23 -7.43 6.40 -0.02
CA SER A 23 -7.09 5.50 1.09
C SER A 23 -6.78 6.24 2.41
N CYS A 24 -6.57 7.56 2.34
CA CYS A 24 -6.13 8.39 3.46
C CYS A 24 -7.11 8.49 4.64
N TRP A 25 -8.38 8.13 4.46
CA TRP A 25 -9.39 8.20 5.51
C TRP A 25 -9.03 7.39 6.77
N ARG A 26 -8.25 6.31 6.63
CA ARG A 26 -7.76 5.53 7.80
C ARG A 26 -6.75 6.31 8.62
N ALA A 27 -5.90 7.12 7.98
CA ALA A 27 -4.97 8.00 8.68
C ALA A 27 -5.74 9.08 9.46
N ASP A 28 -6.78 9.66 8.85
CA ASP A 28 -7.66 10.64 9.50
C ASP A 28 -8.34 10.04 10.74
N GLN A 29 -8.90 8.83 10.60
CA GLN A 29 -9.56 8.13 11.70
C GLN A 29 -8.57 7.85 12.85
N LEU A 30 -7.36 7.39 12.55
CA LEU A 30 -6.35 7.09 13.57
C LEU A 30 -5.85 8.38 14.25
N ALA A 31 -5.63 9.45 13.49
CA ALA A 31 -5.23 10.75 14.04
C ALA A 31 -6.31 11.32 14.98
N ALA A 32 -7.59 11.25 14.56
CA ALA A 32 -8.71 11.71 15.39
C ALA A 32 -8.80 10.96 16.74
N GLN A 33 -8.50 9.65 16.76
CA GLN A 33 -8.43 8.87 18.00
C GLN A 33 -7.30 9.33 18.94
N ASN A 34 -6.30 10.03 18.41
CA ASN A 34 -5.14 10.55 19.13
C ASN A 34 -5.18 12.08 19.32
N LYS A 35 -6.35 12.73 19.15
CA LYS A 35 -6.49 14.20 19.20
C LYS A 35 -5.49 14.91 18.28
N ALA A 36 -5.42 14.43 17.06
CA ALA A 36 -4.54 14.93 16.03
C ALA A 36 -5.29 15.00 14.70
N GLN A 37 -4.72 15.76 13.78
CA GLN A 37 -5.11 15.80 12.38
C GLN A 37 -4.03 15.12 11.56
N ALA A 38 -4.44 14.37 10.54
CA ALA A 38 -3.54 13.81 9.54
C ALA A 38 -3.60 14.64 8.25
N GLN A 39 -2.46 14.78 7.60
CA GLN A 39 -2.34 15.03 6.18
C GLN A 39 -1.73 13.76 5.58
N CYS A 40 -2.32 13.26 4.50
CA CYS A 40 -1.90 12.03 3.86
C CYS A 40 -1.80 12.28 2.36
N ASP A 41 -0.63 11.92 1.82
CA ASP A 41 -0.27 12.15 0.43
C ASP A 41 0.34 10.87 -0.15
N SER A 42 0.05 10.60 -1.43
CA SER A 42 0.64 9.51 -2.20
C SER A 42 1.03 10.03 -3.58
N PRO A 43 2.11 10.82 -3.67
CA PRO A 43 2.53 11.43 -4.94
C PRO A 43 3.13 10.40 -5.90
N ASP A 44 3.72 9.34 -5.36
CA ASP A 44 4.30 8.23 -6.11
C ASP A 44 3.49 6.95 -5.88
N PRO A 45 3.35 6.07 -6.90
CA PRO A 45 2.77 4.76 -6.71
C PRO A 45 3.46 4.01 -5.57
N LEU A 46 2.67 3.23 -4.82
CA LEU A 46 3.18 2.36 -3.77
C LEU A 46 3.97 3.10 -2.66
N THR A 47 3.77 4.40 -2.54
CA THR A 47 4.34 5.23 -1.48
C THR A 47 3.23 6.03 -0.83
N VAL A 48 3.19 6.05 0.50
CA VAL A 48 2.26 6.88 1.25
C VAL A 48 3.04 7.64 2.32
N THR A 49 2.85 8.95 2.39
CA THR A 49 3.39 9.79 3.45
C THR A 49 2.25 10.32 4.29
N VAL A 50 2.36 10.17 5.62
CA VAL A 50 1.41 10.70 6.58
C VAL A 50 2.12 11.66 7.52
N THR A 51 1.63 12.89 7.60
CA THR A 51 2.02 13.86 8.62
C THR A 51 0.89 14.01 9.61
N ALA A 52 1.15 13.74 10.89
CA ALA A 52 0.22 13.94 11.97
C ALA A 52 0.60 15.19 12.77
N ARG A 53 -0.39 16.02 13.10
CA ARG A 53 -0.24 17.20 13.95
C ARG A 53 -1.18 17.13 15.13
N ALA A 54 -0.65 17.25 16.35
CA ALA A 54 -1.46 17.27 17.56
C ALA A 54 -2.36 18.51 17.62
N ASP A 55 -3.62 18.32 18.04
CA ASP A 55 -4.57 19.42 18.22
C ASP A 55 -4.22 20.29 19.43
N GLU A 56 -3.69 19.67 20.48
CA GLU A 56 -3.22 20.38 21.68
C GLU A 56 -1.79 20.91 21.45
N SER A 57 -1.51 22.11 21.95
CA SER A 57 -0.16 22.65 21.93
C SER A 57 0.71 21.96 22.98
N VAL A 58 2.03 22.09 22.87
CA VAL A 58 2.99 21.54 23.85
C VAL A 58 2.89 22.21 25.24
N GLY A 59 1.97 23.18 25.39
CA GLY A 59 1.53 23.76 26.64
C GLY A 59 2.01 25.20 26.85
N GLU A 60 1.31 25.92 27.74
CA GLU A 60 1.71 27.23 28.28
C GLU A 60 2.77 27.12 29.39
N SER A 61 3.20 25.90 29.77
CA SER A 61 3.58 25.65 31.16
C SER A 61 5.07 25.38 31.43
N VAL A 62 5.98 25.61 30.49
CA VAL A 62 7.45 25.48 30.79
C VAL A 62 8.31 26.53 30.11
N VAL A 63 7.96 26.97 28.89
CA VAL A 63 8.72 27.97 28.14
C VAL A 63 7.77 29.06 27.64
N PRO A 64 7.94 30.33 28.06
CA PRO A 64 7.16 31.43 27.50
C PRO A 64 7.30 31.47 25.98
N GLY A 65 6.19 31.50 25.24
CA GLY A 65 6.18 31.49 23.77
C GLY A 65 5.85 30.13 23.12
N SER A 66 5.67 29.05 23.87
CA SER A 66 5.31 27.72 23.33
C SER A 66 3.80 27.48 23.20
N GLU A 67 2.98 28.45 23.56
CA GLU A 67 1.53 28.33 23.69
C GLU A 67 0.85 27.94 22.36
N ASN A 68 1.48 28.30 21.23
CA ASN A 68 1.00 28.04 19.87
C ASN A 68 1.82 26.96 19.14
N PHE A 69 2.76 26.29 19.81
CA PHE A 69 3.58 25.25 19.19
C PHE A 69 2.89 23.89 19.33
N HIS A 70 2.63 23.22 18.20
CA HIS A 70 2.03 21.90 18.17
C HIS A 70 3.07 20.88 17.69
N SER A 71 3.05 19.70 18.30
CA SER A 71 3.89 18.58 17.87
C SER A 71 3.43 18.07 16.51
N THR A 72 4.40 17.87 15.62
CA THR A 72 4.20 17.25 14.31
C THR A 72 5.12 16.03 14.20
N ALA A 73 4.61 14.95 13.62
CA ALA A 73 5.40 13.78 13.24
C ALA A 73 5.05 13.40 11.80
N SER A 74 6.04 12.95 11.03
CA SER A 74 5.84 12.46 9.67
C SER A 74 6.41 11.05 9.56
N ALA A 75 5.73 10.21 8.79
CA ALA A 75 6.19 8.87 8.45
C ALA A 75 5.87 8.59 6.98
N ARG A 76 6.81 7.94 6.29
CA ARG A 76 6.62 7.47 4.92
C ARG A 76 6.65 5.95 4.90
N ALA A 77 5.66 5.36 4.26
CA ALA A 77 5.57 3.92 4.03
C ALA A 77 5.82 3.63 2.55
N VAL A 78 6.59 2.58 2.30
CA VAL A 78 6.82 2.03 0.96
C VAL A 78 6.16 0.65 0.90
N ILE A 79 5.47 0.40 -0.21
CA ILE A 79 4.80 -0.85 -0.52
C ILE A 79 5.63 -1.54 -1.61
N GLU A 80 6.27 -2.66 -1.27
CA GLU A 80 7.12 -3.37 -2.23
C GLU A 80 6.40 -4.61 -2.77
N PRO A 81 6.31 -4.78 -4.10
CA PRO A 81 5.81 -6.02 -4.67
C PRO A 81 6.80 -7.14 -4.39
N LEU A 82 6.27 -8.30 -4.00
CA LEU A 82 7.05 -9.46 -3.60
C LEU A 82 7.12 -10.55 -4.66
N CYS A 83 6.21 -10.48 -5.62
CA CYS A 83 6.01 -11.53 -6.60
C CYS A 83 6.74 -11.24 -7.90
N THR A 84 7.20 -12.31 -8.53
CA THR A 84 7.70 -12.33 -9.90
C THR A 84 6.98 -13.39 -10.70
N PHE A 85 6.88 -13.19 -12.02
CA PHE A 85 6.25 -14.13 -12.94
C PHE A 85 6.78 -13.90 -14.35
N GLU A 86 6.70 -14.94 -15.18
CA GLU A 86 7.02 -14.88 -16.60
C GLU A 86 5.75 -15.10 -17.41
N LEU A 87 5.50 -14.24 -18.40
CA LEU A 87 4.32 -14.41 -19.25
C LEU A 87 4.43 -15.72 -20.05
N PRO A 88 3.33 -16.47 -20.20
CA PRO A 88 3.30 -17.63 -21.08
C PRO A 88 3.66 -17.21 -22.51
N GLY A 89 4.50 -18.00 -23.20
CA GLY A 89 4.87 -17.73 -24.58
C GLY A 89 3.67 -17.77 -25.54
N GLU A 90 3.77 -17.09 -26.68
CA GLU A 90 2.76 -17.11 -27.76
C GLU A 90 2.54 -18.55 -28.25
N GLY A 91 1.52 -19.23 -27.71
CA GLY A 91 1.24 -20.64 -27.98
C GLY A 91 0.76 -21.44 -26.77
N ALA A 92 0.96 -20.93 -25.56
CA ALA A 92 0.22 -21.42 -24.39
C ALA A 92 -1.26 -21.05 -24.58
N GLY A 93 -2.14 -22.05 -24.64
CA GLY A 93 -3.57 -21.82 -24.83
C GLY A 93 -4.12 -20.80 -23.82
N GLY A 94 -5.09 -19.98 -24.25
CA GLY A 94 -5.60 -18.78 -23.56
C GLY A 94 -6.28 -18.96 -22.19
N LYS A 95 -5.96 -20.04 -21.47
CA LYS A 95 -6.35 -20.32 -20.09
C LYS A 95 -5.15 -20.74 -19.23
N THR A 96 -3.95 -20.30 -19.56
CA THR A 96 -2.77 -20.63 -18.74
C THR A 96 -2.34 -19.38 -18.01
N LEU A 97 -2.56 -19.35 -16.69
CA LEU A 97 -1.98 -18.32 -15.84
C LEU A 97 -0.53 -18.70 -15.52
N PRO A 98 0.41 -17.75 -15.51
CA PRO A 98 1.77 -18.04 -15.10
C PRO A 98 1.84 -18.28 -13.59
N GLN A 99 2.85 -19.05 -13.18
CA GLN A 99 3.16 -19.24 -11.78
C GLN A 99 3.64 -17.92 -11.16
N LEU A 100 3.17 -17.61 -9.95
CA LEU A 100 3.64 -16.47 -9.17
C LEU A 100 4.64 -16.97 -8.11
N THR A 101 5.87 -16.50 -8.20
CA THR A 101 6.90 -16.75 -7.18
C THR A 101 6.97 -15.54 -6.28
N CYS A 102 6.51 -15.66 -5.04
CA CYS A 102 6.40 -14.59 -4.05
C CYS A 102 7.18 -14.93 -2.78
N LYS A 103 8.19 -14.14 -2.40
CA LYS A 103 9.10 -14.44 -1.26
C LYS A 103 9.61 -15.89 -1.32
N ASP A 104 9.10 -16.74 -0.43
CA ASP A 104 9.49 -18.15 -0.25
C ASP A 104 8.42 -19.15 -0.72
N ARG A 105 7.39 -18.68 -1.43
CA ARG A 105 6.24 -19.48 -1.86
C ARG A 105 5.92 -19.29 -3.33
N ASP A 106 5.73 -20.41 -4.02
CA ASP A 106 5.19 -20.45 -5.37
C ASP A 106 3.68 -20.69 -5.34
N TRP A 107 2.98 -19.99 -6.24
CA TRP A 107 1.53 -20.03 -6.37
C TRP A 107 1.15 -20.47 -7.79
N ASP A 108 0.52 -21.64 -7.86
CA ASP A 108 -0.07 -22.17 -9.09
C ASP A 108 -1.54 -21.74 -9.17
N LEU A 109 -1.81 -20.71 -9.98
CA LEU A 109 -3.15 -20.14 -10.08
C LEU A 109 -4.05 -20.96 -10.99
N ASN A 110 -5.25 -21.28 -10.51
CA ASN A 110 -6.27 -21.94 -11.31
C ASN A 110 -7.24 -20.90 -11.93
N PRO A 111 -7.25 -20.68 -13.26
CA PRO A 111 -8.16 -19.73 -13.88
C PRO A 111 -9.65 -20.13 -13.77
N ASP A 112 -9.93 -21.41 -13.53
CA ASP A 112 -11.30 -21.90 -13.30
C ASP A 112 -11.67 -21.91 -11.79
N ASP A 113 -10.73 -21.62 -10.87
CA ASP A 113 -10.95 -21.52 -9.42
C ASP A 113 -10.09 -20.42 -8.78
N LEU A 114 -10.70 -19.25 -8.56
CA LEU A 114 -10.06 -18.06 -7.98
C LEU A 114 -10.24 -17.95 -6.46
N THR A 115 -10.56 -19.06 -5.78
CA THR A 115 -10.71 -19.04 -4.30
C THR A 115 -9.40 -19.23 -3.56
N ASP A 116 -8.38 -19.79 -4.20
CA ASP A 116 -7.04 -20.03 -3.65
C ASP A 116 -6.02 -19.07 -4.26
N LEU A 117 -6.21 -17.77 -4.01
CA LEU A 117 -5.30 -16.71 -4.45
C LEU A 117 -4.39 -16.25 -3.30
N PRO A 118 -3.17 -15.77 -3.60
CA PRO A 118 -2.31 -15.13 -2.62
C PRO A 118 -3.01 -13.94 -1.95
N GLY A 119 -2.82 -13.82 -0.64
CA GLY A 119 -3.31 -12.67 0.12
C GLY A 119 -2.47 -11.42 -0.16
N PRO A 120 -2.97 -10.22 0.16
CA PRO A 120 -2.19 -8.98 0.04
C PRO A 120 -0.81 -9.05 0.72
N GLU A 121 -0.69 -9.76 1.84
CA GLU A 121 0.54 -9.99 2.59
C GLU A 121 1.55 -10.91 1.88
N ASP A 122 1.09 -11.77 0.97
CA ASP A 122 1.93 -12.59 0.11
C ASP A 122 2.41 -11.78 -1.10
N LEU A 123 1.58 -10.85 -1.57
CA LEU A 123 1.81 -10.04 -2.76
C LEU A 123 2.70 -8.82 -2.50
N PHE A 124 2.58 -8.21 -1.33
CA PHE A 124 3.24 -6.96 -0.99
C PHE A 124 3.84 -6.97 0.42
N ASP A 125 4.96 -6.26 0.57
CA ASP A 125 5.53 -5.90 1.86
C ASP A 125 5.31 -4.42 2.13
N VAL A 126 5.04 -4.05 3.39
CA VAL A 126 4.87 -2.66 3.78
C VAL A 126 5.84 -2.35 4.91
N HIS A 127 6.71 -1.38 4.69
CA HIS A 127 7.65 -0.93 5.71
C HIS A 127 7.83 0.58 5.69
N LEU A 128 8.35 1.12 6.79
CA LEU A 128 8.67 2.53 6.89
C LEU A 128 9.99 2.83 6.17
N ALA A 129 9.99 3.89 5.39
CA ALA A 129 11.17 4.48 4.77
C ALA A 129 11.31 5.93 5.26
N ASP A 130 12.53 6.35 5.54
CA ASP A 130 12.83 7.74 5.96
C ASP A 130 12.63 8.76 4.83
#